data_AF-A0A2G9MRT6-F1
#
_entry.id   AF-A0A2G9MRT6-F1
#
_cell.length_a   1.000
_cell.length_b   1.000
_cell.length_c   1.000
_cell.angle_alpha   90.00
_cell.angle_beta   90.00
_cell.angle_gamma   90.00
#
_symmetry.space_group_name_H-M   'P 1'
#
loop_
_entity.id
_entity.type
_entity.pdbx_description
1 polymer ?
#
loop_
_entity_poly.entity_id
_entity_poly.type
_entity_poly.pdbx_seq_one_letter_code
_entity_poly.pdbx_strand_id
1 'polypeptide(L)'
;MNKTTNLPKTHRPFTDKYFLRTAEILRYDDVNPYVKMQVFVRKGPGEIRGLEEAVEILEKYSNLRKNGGHIFTLPEGSQYESGEVVMTIEGFLQDF
;
A
#
# COMPACT_ATOMS: atom_id res chain seq x y z
N MET A 1 22.36 -2.85 0.14
CA MET A 1 22.54 -1.64 0.97
C MET A 1 21.15 -1.12 1.28
N ASN A 2 20.70 -1.18 2.53
CA ASN A 2 19.39 -0.66 2.92
C ASN A 2 19.43 0.86 2.80
N LYS A 3 18.88 1.39 1.72
CA LYS A 3 18.77 2.82 1.49
C LYS A 3 17.54 3.28 2.24
N THR A 4 17.70 3.67 3.52
CA THR A 4 16.56 4.15 4.32
C THR A 4 15.96 5.37 3.64
N THR A 5 14.76 5.22 3.10
CA THR A 5 14.10 6.29 2.37
C THR A 5 13.80 7.43 3.34
N ASN A 6 14.18 8.67 3.00
CA ASN A 6 13.90 9.83 3.85
C ASN A 6 12.41 10.21 3.72
N LEU A 7 11.56 9.46 4.41
CA LEU A 7 10.13 9.64 4.39
C LEU A 7 9.71 10.84 5.27
N PRO A 8 8.69 11.63 4.88
CA PRO A 8 8.22 12.78 5.65
C PRO A 8 7.72 12.40 7.05
N LYS A 9 7.36 13.40 7.87
CA LYS A 9 6.75 13.13 9.18
C LYS A 9 5.33 12.55 9.06
N THR A 10 4.63 12.89 7.98
CA THR A 10 3.25 12.48 7.73
C THR A 10 3.02 12.26 6.24
N HIS A 11 2.21 11.25 5.91
CA HIS A 11 1.77 10.96 4.54
C HIS A 11 0.63 11.88 4.07
N ARG A 12 -0.11 12.52 4.99
CA ARG A 12 -1.38 13.21 4.69
C ARG A 12 -1.31 14.23 3.54
N PRO A 13 -0.25 15.06 3.37
CA PRO A 13 -0.14 15.98 2.24
C PRO A 13 0.03 15.30 0.87
N PHE A 14 0.42 14.03 0.86
CA PHE A 14 0.66 13.20 -0.32
C PHE A 14 -0.47 12.18 -0.57
N THR A 15 -1.55 12.25 0.21
CA THR A 15 -2.71 11.37 0.10
C THR A 15 -3.87 12.15 -0.48
N ASP A 16 -4.52 11.59 -1.49
CA ASP A 16 -5.72 12.19 -2.06
C ASP A 16 -6.79 12.39 -0.99
N LYS A 17 -7.43 13.56 -1.02
CA LYS A 17 -8.39 13.99 0.00
C LYS A 17 -9.55 13.00 0.21
N TYR A 18 -9.93 12.25 -0.84
CA TYR A 18 -11.02 11.29 -0.74
C TYR A 18 -10.68 10.14 0.21
N PHE A 19 -9.44 9.64 0.26
CA PHE A 19 -9.07 8.57 1.21
C PHE A 19 -9.22 9.04 2.66
N LEU A 20 -8.74 10.25 2.97
CA LEU A 20 -8.83 10.80 4.33
C LEU A 20 -10.30 10.97 4.76
N ARG A 21 -11.15 11.47 3.85
CA ARG A 21 -12.60 11.63 4.10
C ARG A 21 -13.33 10.30 4.22
N THR A 22 -13.05 9.35 3.33
CA THR A 22 -13.65 8.01 3.38
C THR A 22 -13.29 7.32 4.69
N ALA A 23 -12.04 7.41 5.13
CA ALA A 23 -11.62 6.84 6.41
C ALA A 23 -12.38 7.46 7.61
N GLU A 24 -12.62 8.77 7.59
CA GLU A 24 -13.44 9.46 8.61
C GLU A 24 -14.90 8.98 8.62
N ILE A 25 -15.53 8.87 7.44
CA ILE A 25 -16.92 8.37 7.31
C ILE A 25 -17.02 6.94 7.83
N LEU A 26 -16.13 6.06 7.37
CA LEU A 26 -16.14 4.66 7.76
C LEU A 26 -15.89 4.46 9.26
N ARG A 27 -15.07 5.30 9.92
CA ARG A 27 -14.92 5.26 11.39
C ARG A 27 -16.17 5.72 12.11
N TYR A 28 -16.86 6.74 11.59
CA TYR A 28 -18.12 7.21 12.16
C TYR A 28 -19.22 6.15 12.05
N ASP A 29 -19.24 5.40 10.93
CA ASP A 29 -20.20 4.33 10.66
C ASP A 29 -19.80 2.96 11.26
N ASP A 30 -18.68 2.88 12.01
CA ASP A 30 -18.11 1.64 12.57
C ASP A 30 -17.86 0.53 11.52
N VAL A 31 -17.43 0.93 10.32
CA VAL A 31 -17.11 0.04 9.21
C VAL A 31 -15.61 -0.14 9.07
N ASN A 32 -15.13 -1.35 9.35
CA ASN A 32 -13.73 -1.71 9.18
C ASN A 32 -13.54 -3.19 8.74
N PRO A 33 -13.91 -3.54 7.50
CA PRO A 33 -13.79 -4.90 7.00
C PRO A 33 -12.33 -5.31 6.80
N TYR A 34 -12.05 -6.62 6.92
CA TYR A 34 -10.80 -7.20 6.45
C TYR A 34 -10.87 -7.38 4.93
N VAL A 35 -9.93 -6.78 4.20
CA VAL A 35 -9.96 -6.72 2.73
C VAL A 35 -8.65 -7.19 2.11
N LYS A 36 -8.71 -7.47 0.80
CA LYS A 36 -7.55 -7.74 -0.05
C LYS A 36 -7.50 -6.67 -1.15
N MET A 37 -6.46 -5.86 -1.16
CA MET A 37 -6.18 -4.86 -2.20
C MET A 37 -5.06 -5.36 -3.10
N GLN A 38 -5.27 -5.34 -4.42
CA GLN A 38 -4.29 -5.78 -5.40
C GLN A 38 -3.90 -4.61 -6.30
N VAL A 39 -2.59 -4.43 -6.48
CA VAL A 39 -2.00 -3.42 -7.35
C VAL A 39 -1.46 -4.11 -8.60
N PHE A 40 -1.82 -3.57 -9.76
CA PHE A 40 -1.35 -4.01 -11.06
C PHE A 40 -1.14 -2.82 -11.98
N VAL A 41 -0.31 -2.99 -13.01
CA VAL A 41 -0.08 -1.96 -14.02
C VAL A 41 -0.86 -2.31 -15.28
N ARG A 42 -1.66 -1.36 -15.79
CA ARG A 42 -2.52 -1.55 -16.97
C ARG A 42 -1.79 -1.54 -18.31
N LYS A 43 -0.54 -1.10 -18.32
CA LYS A 43 0.32 -1.05 -19.52
C LYS A 43 1.57 -1.84 -19.22
N GLY A 44 1.97 -2.66 -20.18
CA GLY A 44 3.16 -3.49 -20.12
C GLY A 44 3.57 -3.94 -21.52
N PRO A 45 4.60 -4.79 -21.63
CA PRO A 45 5.40 -5.30 -20.52
C PRO A 45 6.30 -4.22 -19.88
N GLY A 46 6.81 -4.48 -18.69
CA GLY A 46 7.73 -3.58 -18.00
C GLY A 46 8.50 -4.26 -16.87
N GLU A 47 9.36 -3.48 -16.21
CA GLU A 47 10.14 -3.92 -15.06
C GLU A 47 9.71 -3.17 -13.80
N ILE A 48 9.59 -3.90 -12.70
CA ILE A 48 9.21 -3.37 -11.39
C ILE A 48 10.34 -2.57 -10.78
N ARG A 49 10.00 -1.33 -10.39
CA ARG A 49 10.82 -0.46 -9.54
C ARG A 49 9.94 0.28 -8.53
N GLY A 50 10.39 0.39 -7.29
CA GLY A 50 9.74 1.22 -6.25
C GLY A 50 8.81 0.47 -5.29
N LEU A 51 8.74 -0.87 -5.35
CA LEU A 51 7.87 -1.63 -4.44
C LEU A 51 8.48 -1.75 -3.04
N GLU A 52 9.81 -1.78 -2.92
CA GLU A 52 10.48 -1.75 -1.61
C GLU A 52 10.15 -0.44 -0.87
N GLU A 53 10.22 0.71 -1.53
CA GLU A 53 9.84 2.00 -0.95
C GLU A 53 8.34 2.06 -0.61
N ALA A 54 7.48 1.44 -1.42
CA ALA A 54 6.05 1.33 -1.11
C ALA A 54 5.79 0.51 0.17
N VAL A 55 6.54 -0.59 0.37
CA VAL A 55 6.49 -1.38 1.61
C VAL A 55 6.97 -0.53 2.80
N GLU A 56 8.07 0.21 2.66
CA GLU A 56 8.56 1.10 3.73
C GLU A 56 7.53 2.18 4.12
N ILE A 57 6.81 2.75 3.14
CA ILE A 57 5.73 3.72 3.38
C ILE A 57 4.61 3.08 4.20
N LEU A 58 4.16 1.89 3.81
CA LEU A 58 3.12 1.16 4.53
C LEU A 58 3.60 0.83 5.94
N GLU A 59 4.81 0.32 6.13
CA GLU A 59 5.34 0.00 7.46
C GLU A 59 5.48 1.23 8.37
N LYS A 60 5.79 2.40 7.80
CA LYS A 60 5.94 3.65 8.57
C LYS A 60 4.61 4.25 9.01
N TYR A 61 3.59 4.24 8.15
CA TYR A 61 2.35 5.00 8.38
C TYR A 61 1.10 4.15 8.67
N SER A 62 1.16 2.83 8.46
CA SER A 62 0.03 1.92 8.68
C SER A 62 0.11 1.22 10.04
N ASN A 63 -1.03 0.70 10.51
CA ASN A 63 -1.06 -0.27 11.62
C ASN A 63 -1.16 -1.72 11.11
N LEU A 64 -1.00 -1.92 9.79
CA LEU A 64 -1.28 -3.19 9.11
C LEU A 64 -0.61 -4.39 9.79
N ARG A 65 0.73 -4.38 9.92
CA ARG A 65 1.45 -5.51 10.55
C ARG A 65 1.10 -5.68 12.03
N LYS A 66 0.85 -4.59 12.75
CA LYS A 66 0.48 -4.64 14.19
C LYS A 66 -0.86 -5.34 14.39
N ASN A 67 -1.77 -5.20 13.42
CA ASN A 67 -3.10 -5.77 13.44
C ASN A 67 -3.20 -7.10 12.66
N GLY A 68 -2.06 -7.72 12.32
CA GLY A 68 -2.02 -9.02 11.66
C GLY A 68 -2.25 -9.00 10.15
N GLY A 69 -2.11 -7.85 9.50
CA GLY A 69 -2.13 -7.73 8.04
C GLY A 69 -0.82 -8.14 7.37
N HIS A 70 -0.90 -8.36 6.05
CA HIS A 70 0.17 -8.88 5.22
C HIS A 70 0.40 -8.01 3.97
N ILE A 71 1.65 -7.93 3.52
CA ILE A 71 2.04 -7.29 2.26
C ILE A 71 2.87 -8.31 1.48
N PHE A 72 2.49 -8.55 0.23
CA PHE A 72 3.21 -9.38 -0.72
C PHE A 72 3.58 -8.53 -1.93
N THR A 73 4.84 -8.59 -2.38
CA THR A 73 5.33 -7.83 -3.54
C THR A 73 6.17 -8.72 -4.44
N LEU A 74 6.21 -8.40 -5.73
CA LEU A 74 7.29 -8.89 -6.57
C LEU A 74 8.63 -8.24 -6.13
N PRO A 75 9.76 -8.96 -6.25
CA PRO A 75 11.08 -8.37 -6.03
C PRO A 75 11.37 -7.23 -7.00
N GLU A 76 12.20 -6.27 -6.56
CA GLU A 76 12.78 -5.25 -7.44
C GLU A 76 13.45 -5.87 -8.68
N GLY A 77 13.21 -5.28 -9.86
CA GLY A 77 13.75 -5.79 -11.13
C GLY A 77 12.95 -6.95 -11.74
N SER A 78 11.87 -7.42 -11.10
CA SER A 78 10.96 -8.40 -11.71
C SER A 78 10.30 -7.84 -12.96
N GLN A 79 10.13 -8.67 -13.99
CA GLN A 79 9.33 -8.30 -15.17
C GLN A 79 7.85 -8.50 -14.85
N TYR A 80 6.98 -7.72 -15.49
CA TYR A 80 5.53 -7.88 -15.37
C TYR A 80 4.84 -7.71 -16.72
N GLU A 81 3.70 -8.37 -16.87
CA GLU A 81 2.77 -8.18 -17.99
C GLU A 81 1.56 -7.30 -17.60
N SER A 82 0.89 -6.74 -18.61
CA SER A 82 -0.30 -5.90 -18.37
C SER A 82 -1.37 -6.66 -17.57
N GLY A 83 -1.81 -6.07 -16.45
CA GLY A 83 -2.83 -6.66 -15.57
C GLY A 83 -2.28 -7.66 -14.55
N GLU A 84 -0.98 -7.96 -14.57
CA GLU A 84 -0.35 -8.81 -13.58
C GLU A 84 -0.29 -8.12 -12.22
N VAL A 85 -0.60 -8.87 -11.15
CA VAL A 85 -0.57 -8.36 -9.79
C VAL A 85 0.87 -8.28 -9.31
N VAL A 86 1.30 -7.08 -8.96
CA VAL A 86 2.68 -6.80 -8.53
C VAL A 86 2.79 -6.60 -7.01
N MET A 87 1.67 -6.26 -6.37
CA MET A 87 1.56 -6.14 -4.92
C MET A 87 0.16 -6.55 -4.45
N THR A 88 0.09 -7.26 -3.33
CA THR A 88 -1.15 -7.57 -2.60
C THR A 88 -1.02 -7.11 -1.15
N ILE A 89 -2.04 -6.41 -0.65
CA ILE A 89 -2.14 -5.95 0.74
C ILE A 89 -3.40 -6.55 1.35
N GLU A 90 -3.26 -7.24 2.48
CA GLU A 90 -4.36 -7.88 3.20
C GLU A 90 -4.43 -7.33 4.63
N GLY A 91 -5.59 -6.84 5.06
CA GLY A 91 -5.76 -6.24 6.38
C GLY A 91 -7.08 -5.53 6.56
N PHE A 92 -7.30 -4.95 7.75
CA PHE A 92 -8.45 -4.10 7.98
C PHE A 92 -8.34 -2.81 7.18
N LEU A 93 -9.43 -2.40 6.53
CA LEU A 93 -9.44 -1.25 5.60
C LEU A 93 -8.97 0.07 6.24
N GLN A 94 -9.17 0.25 7.55
CA GLN A 94 -8.74 1.46 8.26
C GLN A 94 -7.25 1.46 8.62
N ASP A 95 -6.52 0.36 8.39
CA ASP A 95 -5.13 0.24 8.80
C ASP A 95 -4.14 0.83 7.79
N PHE A 96 -4.52 1.03 6.52
CA PHE A 96 -3.63 1.41 5.42
C PHE A 96 -4.28 2.33 4.37
#